data_AF-A0A7C2GH50-F1
#
_entry.id   AF-A0A7C2GH50-F1
#
_cell.length_a   1.000
_cell.length_b   1.000
_cell.length_c   1.000
_cell.angle_alpha   90.00
_cell.angle_beta   90.00
_cell.angle_gamma   90.00
#
_symmetry.space_group_name_H-M   'P 1'
#
loop_
_entity.id
_entity.type
_entity.pdbx_description
1 polymer ?
#
loop_
_entity_poly.entity_id
_entity_poly.type
_entity_poly.pdbx_seq_one_letter_code
_entity_poly.pdbx_strand_id
1 'polypeptide(L)' 'ILTLEPGDIIATGTPAGVGFARKPPRFLRPGELVRVIIERIGTLENRVVKEA' A
#
# COMPACT_ATOMS: atom_id res chain seq x y z
N ILE A 1 -3.88 -22.52 -16.67
CA ILE A 1 -4.60 -21.30 -17.11
C ILE A 1 -5.37 -20.78 -15.91
N LEU A 2 -5.40 -19.46 -15.71
CA LEU A 2 -6.25 -18.81 -14.71
C LEU A 2 -7.40 -18.11 -15.47
N THR A 3 -8.64 -18.32 -15.04
CA THR A 3 -9.82 -17.60 -15.55
C THR A 3 -10.21 -16.55 -14.51
N LEU A 4 -10.47 -15.32 -14.96
CA LEU A 4 -10.93 -14.23 -14.10
C LEU A 4 -12.44 -14.09 -14.20
N GLU A 5 -13.06 -13.74 -13.08
CA GLU A 5 -14.49 -13.52 -12.93
C GLU A 5 -14.80 -12.02 -12.73
N PRO A 6 -16.02 -11.57 -13.09
CA PRO A 6 -16.43 -10.20 -12.82
C PRO A 6 -16.34 -9.85 -11.33
N GLY A 7 -15.58 -8.80 -11.02
CA GLY A 7 -15.32 -8.36 -9.64
C GLY A 7 -13.93 -8.72 -9.12
N ASP A 8 -13.17 -9.54 -9.86
CA ASP A 8 -11.77 -9.83 -9.50
C ASP A 8 -10.90 -8.56 -9.52
N ILE A 9 -9.99 -8.45 -8.55
CA ILE A 9 -9.11 -7.30 -8.37
C ILE A 9 -7.65 -7.73 -8.58
N ILE A 10 -6.96 -7.08 -9.50
CA ILE A 10 -5.52 -7.24 -9.74
C ILE A 10 -4.78 -6.02 -9.19
N ALA A 11 -3.94 -6.22 -8.17
CA ALA A 11 -2.99 -5.21 -7.73
C ALA A 11 -1.76 -5.23 -8.65
N THR A 12 -1.60 -4.19 -9.49
CA THR A 12 -0.62 -4.16 -10.60
C THR A 12 0.83 -3.91 -10.17
N GLY A 13 1.13 -3.91 -8.88
CA GLY A 13 2.48 -3.69 -8.33
C GLY A 13 2.70 -2.28 -7.79
N THR A 14 3.86 -2.09 -7.15
CA THR A 14 4.29 -0.83 -6.52
C THR A 14 5.64 -0.38 -7.10
N PRO A 15 5.89 0.93 -7.26
CA PRO A 15 7.20 1.42 -7.66
C PRO A 15 8.26 1.21 -6.57
N ALA A 16 9.49 1.63 -6.86
CA ALA A 16 10.57 1.61 -5.89
C ALA A 16 10.30 2.52 -4.67
N GLY A 17 10.98 2.25 -3.55
CA GLY A 17 10.92 3.09 -2.35
C GLY A 17 10.18 2.48 -1.16
N VAL A 18 9.74 1.21 -1.28
CA VAL A 18 9.18 0.44 -0.17
C VAL A 18 10.13 0.42 1.02
N GLY A 19 9.58 0.49 2.22
CA GLY A 19 10.33 0.68 3.46
C GLY A 19 11.41 -0.38 3.72
N PHE A 20 11.14 -1.63 3.34
CA PHE A 20 12.10 -2.74 3.43
C PHE A 20 13.38 -2.51 2.61
N ALA A 21 13.26 -1.90 1.43
CA ALA A 21 14.39 -1.68 0.52
C ALA A 21 15.27 -0.47 0.90
N ARG A 22 14.89 0.30 1.95
CA ARG A 22 15.67 1.43 2.44
C ARG A 22 16.88 0.96 3.27
N LYS A 23 17.88 1.84 3.42
CA LYS A 23 19.06 1.62 4.27
C LYS A 23 19.20 2.81 5.25
N PRO A 24 18.88 2.65 6.55
CA PRO A 24 18.32 1.46 7.18
C PRO A 24 16.87 1.18 6.74
N PRO A 25 16.38 -0.08 6.84
CA PRO A 25 14.98 -0.40 6.59
C PRO A 25 14.04 0.41 7.50
N ARG A 26 12.89 0.80 6.96
CA ARG A 26 11.86 1.53 7.72
C ARG A 26 10.52 0.83 7.57
N PHE A 27 9.99 0.31 8.66
CA PHE A 27 8.66 -0.29 8.71
C PHE A 27 7.63 0.68 9.29
N LEU A 28 6.35 0.32 9.14
CA LEU A 28 5.22 1.07 9.68
C LEU A 28 5.29 1.13 11.21
N ARG A 29 4.95 2.29 11.77
CA ARG A 29 4.88 2.51 13.22
C ARG A 29 3.47 2.93 13.63
N PRO A 30 3.00 2.57 14.84
CA PRO A 30 1.72 3.03 15.35
C PRO A 30 1.60 4.55 15.34
N GLY A 31 0.45 5.05 14.91
CA GLY A 31 0.14 6.47 14.77
C GLY A 31 0.52 7.09 13.42
N GLU A 32 1.36 6.44 12.61
CA GLU A 32 1.72 6.93 11.27
C GLU A 32 0.52 6.90 10.31
N LEU A 33 0.47 7.86 9.38
CA LEU A 33 -0.52 7.92 8.30
C LEU A 33 0.15 7.55 6.97
N VAL A 34 -0.34 6.49 6.33
CA VAL A 34 0.08 6.10 4.97
C VAL A 34 -0.90 6.70 3.98
N ARG A 35 -0.38 7.53 3.06
CA ARG A 35 -1.14 8.13 1.97
C ARG A 35 -0.69 7.57 0.62
N VAL A 36 -1.64 7.06 -0.16
CA VAL A 36 -1.43 6.58 -1.53
C VAL A 36 -2.28 7.44 -2.46
N ILE A 37 -1.67 7.97 -3.51
CA ILE A 37 -2.33 8.88 -4.46
C ILE A 37 -2.14 8.32 -5.86
N ILE A 38 -3.24 8.23 -6.61
CA ILE A 38 -3.20 8.06 -8.05
C ILE A 38 -3.93 9.25 -8.67
N GLU A 39 -3.23 9.97 -9.54
CA GLU A 39 -3.79 11.12 -10.23
C GLU A 39 -5.10 10.74 -10.93
N ARG A 40 -6.12 11.59 -10.81
CA ARG A 40 -7.46 11.42 -11.39
C ARG A 40 -8.28 10.24 -10.85
N ILE A 41 -7.75 9.44 -9.93
CA ILE A 41 -8.53 8.40 -9.21
C ILE A 41 -8.87 8.89 -7.80
N GLY A 42 -7.86 9.33 -7.04
CA GLY A 42 -8.08 9.84 -5.69
C GLY A 42 -6.92 9.54 -4.74
N THR A 43 -7.19 9.75 -3.46
CA THR A 43 -6.26 9.54 -2.35
C THR A 43 -6.83 8.53 -1.36
N LEU A 44 -6.03 7.53 -1.00
CA LEU A 44 -6.32 6.59 0.08
C LEU A 44 -5.43 6.93 1.27
N GLU A 45 -6.04 7.10 2.45
CA GLU A 45 -5.33 7.38 3.70
C GLU A 45 -5.64 6.31 4.75
N ASN A 46 -4.60 5.69 5.30
CA ASN A 46 -4.73 4.67 6.34
C ASN A 46 -3.85 5.02 7.53
N ARG A 47 -4.45 5.17 8.71
CA ARG A 47 -3.72 5.34 9.97
C ARG A 47 -3.33 3.99 10.51
N VAL A 48 -2.05 3.82 10.82
CA VAL A 48 -1.51 2.59 11.42
C VAL A 48 -1.86 2.58 12.92
N VAL A 49 -2.49 1.51 13.37
CA VAL A 49 -2.84 1.30 14.78
C VAL A 49 -2.22 -0.01 15.22
N LYS A 50 -1.59 -0.02 16.40
CA LYS A 50 -1.10 -1.26 16.99
C LYS A 50 -2.30 -2.05 17.50
N GLU A 51 -2.33 -3.35 17.25
CA GLU A 51 -3.30 -4.24 17.89
C GLU A 51 -3.14 -4.18 19.42
N ALA A 52 -4.26 -4.38 20.13
CA ALA A 52 -4.34 -4.29 21.58
C ALA A 52 -3.71 -5.50 22.27
#